data_AF-A0A969E570-F1
#
_entry.id   AF-A0A969E570-F1
#
_cell.length_a   1.000
_cell.length_b   1.000
_cell.length_c   1.000
_cell.angle_alpha   90.00
_cell.angle_beta   90.00
_cell.angle_gamma   90.00
#
_symmetry.space_group_name_H-M   'P 1'
#
loop_
_entity.id
_entity.type
_entity.pdbx_description
1 polymer ?
#
loop_
_entity_poly.entity_id
_entity_poly.type
_entity_poly.pdbx_seq_one_letter_code
_entity_poly.pdbx_strand_id
1 'polypeptide(L)' 'MPLNLSLIGRFQPMRTFWVGGGLNINGMTHLEVGFNIPGLLVPESNLKLAYAFDYNVAAFGLPLGTSHEFTLSYMFDTK' A
#
# COMPACT_ATOMS: atom_id res chain seq x y z
N MET A 1 10.20 -18.84 18.69
CA MET A 1 9.45 -17.61 18.38
C MET A 1 8.79 -17.81 17.02
N PRO A 2 7.50 -17.50 16.80
CA PRO A 2 6.94 -17.59 15.46
C PRO A 2 7.66 -16.56 14.57
N LEU A 3 8.32 -17.03 13.52
CA LEU A 3 8.95 -16.17 12.52
C LEU A 3 7.84 -15.57 11.64
N ASN A 4 7.82 -14.24 11.52
CA ASN A 4 6.95 -13.54 10.57
C ASN A 4 7.87 -12.84 9.57
N LEU A 5 7.80 -13.29 8.32
CA LEU A 5 8.60 -12.75 7.21
C LEU A 5 7.65 -12.36 6.08
N SER A 6 7.76 -11.11 5.63
CA SER A 6 7.04 -10.60 4.47
C SER A 6 8.03 -10.12 3.42
N LEU A 7 7.70 -10.42 2.16
CA LEU A 7 8.38 -9.84 1.01
C LEU A 7 7.39 -8.90 0.32
N ILE A 8 7.77 -7.64 0.15
CA ILE A 8 6.93 -6.63 -0.50
C ILE A 8 7.73 -6.04 -1.67
N GLY A 9 7.16 -6.13 -2.87
CA GLY A 9 7.68 -5.50 -4.07
C GLY A 9 6.82 -4.30 -4.42
N ARG A 10 7.46 -3.19 -4.78
CA ARG A 10 6.78 -1.99 -5.25
C ARG A 10 7.31 -1.58 -6.60
N PHE A 11 6.41 -1.43 -7.56
CA PHE A 11 6.70 -0.93 -8.89
C PHE A 11 6.15 0.48 -9.04
N GLN A 12 7.05 1.46 -9.19
CA GLN A 12 6.72 2.86 -9.33
C GLN A 12 7.32 3.41 -10.63
N PRO A 13 6.63 3.24 -11.78
CA PRO A 13 7.17 3.67 -13.08
C PRO A 13 7.19 5.19 -13.23
N MET A 14 6.31 5.90 -12.52
CA MET A 14 6.19 7.35 -12.56
C MET A 14 6.07 7.91 -11.15
N ARG A 15 6.44 9.19 -10.96
CA ARG A 15 6.30 9.86 -9.66
C ARG A 15 4.84 9.90 -9.18
N THR A 16 3.88 9.86 -10.10
CA THR A 16 2.43 10.01 -9.87
C THR A 16 1.72 8.71 -9.49
N PHE A 17 2.28 7.54 -9.80
CA PHE A 17 1.58 6.26 -9.63
C PHE A 17 2.52 5.16 -9.18
N TRP A 18 2.07 4.34 -8.24
CA TRP A 18 2.73 3.08 -7.90
C TRP A 18 1.71 1.96 -7.77
N VAL A 19 2.18 0.76 -8.05
CA VAL A 19 1.51 -0.48 -7.72
C VAL A 19 2.50 -1.34 -6.96
N GLY A 20 2.04 -2.03 -5.94
CA GLY A 20 2.86 -2.90 -5.13
C GLY A 20 2.09 -4.14 -4.74
N GLY A 21 2.83 -5.11 -4.24
CA GLY A 21 2.24 -6.31 -3.70
C GLY A 21 3.28 -7.08 -2.92
N GLY A 22 2.81 -7.90 -2.00
CA GLY A 22 3.66 -8.68 -1.14
C GLY A 22 3.05 -9.99 -0.74
N LEU A 23 3.90 -10.91 -0.30
CA LEU A 23 3.51 -12.19 0.24
C LEU A 23 4.17 -12.35 1.60
N ASN A 24 3.39 -12.81 2.56
CA ASN A 24 3.86 -13.21 3.87
C ASN A 24 3.96 -14.73 3.95
N ILE A 25 4.97 -15.26 4.65
CA ILE A 25 5.11 -16.70 4.92
C ILE A 25 3.92 -17.31 5.68
N ASN A 26 3.11 -16.46 6.34
CA ASN A 26 1.85 -16.85 6.96
C ASN A 26 0.67 -16.95 5.97
N GLY A 27 0.94 -16.86 4.67
CA GLY A 27 -0.04 -17.02 3.60
C GLY A 27 -0.94 -15.81 3.34
N MET A 28 -0.52 -14.62 3.76
CA MET A 28 -1.21 -13.37 3.41
C MET A 28 -0.62 -12.79 2.13
N THR A 29 -1.49 -12.43 1.19
CA THR A 29 -1.14 -11.68 -0.02
C THR A 29 -1.59 -10.24 0.16
N HIS A 30 -0.66 -9.30 0.06
CA HIS A 30 -0.91 -7.87 0.08
C HIS A 30 -0.88 -7.35 -1.36
N LEU A 31 -1.84 -6.53 -1.76
CA LEU A 31 -1.86 -5.81 -3.02
C LEU A 31 -2.09 -4.34 -2.71
N GLU A 32 -1.25 -3.45 -3.21
CA GLU A 32 -1.40 -2.00 -3.05
C GLU A 32 -1.38 -1.28 -4.39
N VAL A 33 -2.15 -0.21 -4.47
CA VAL A 33 -2.10 0.76 -5.55
C VAL A 33 -2.17 2.14 -4.95
N GLY A 34 -1.44 3.08 -5.51
CA GLY A 34 -1.56 4.46 -5.05
C GLY A 34 -1.14 5.50 -6.06
N PHE A 35 -1.58 6.71 -5.75
CA PHE A 35 -1.43 7.90 -6.54
C PHE A 35 -0.75 8.98 -5.70
N ASN A 36 0.10 9.74 -6.37
CA ASN A 36 0.82 10.86 -5.81
C ASN A 36 0.47 12.10 -6.64
N ILE A 37 -0.20 13.07 -6.02
CA ILE A 37 -0.64 14.32 -6.63
C ILE A 37 0.28 15.44 -6.13
N PRO A 38 1.34 15.78 -6.88
CA PRO A 38 2.20 16.90 -6.53
C PRO A 38 1.49 18.24 -6.79
N GLY A 39 1.70 19.22 -5.92
CA GLY A 39 1.28 20.60 -6.16
C GLY A 39 -0.21 20.89 -5.94
N LEU A 40 -0.94 20.08 -5.17
CA LEU A 40 -2.40 20.21 -5.04
C LEU A 40 -2.84 21.53 -4.37
N LEU A 41 -2.11 22.01 -3.35
CA LEU A 41 -2.48 23.22 -2.59
C LEU A 41 -1.40 24.31 -2.63
N VAL A 42 -0.12 23.91 -2.53
CA VAL A 42 1.04 24.78 -2.75
C VAL A 42 2.05 24.08 -3.68
N PRO A 43 2.92 24.82 -4.41
CA PRO A 43 3.88 24.22 -5.35
C PRO A 43 4.76 23.14 -4.71
N GLU A 44 5.16 23.32 -3.45
CA GLU A 44 5.93 22.32 -2.69
C GLU A 44 5.06 21.29 -1.92
N SER A 45 3.76 21.21 -2.17
CA SER A 45 2.88 20.20 -1.56
C SER A 45 2.86 18.89 -2.33
N ASN A 46 2.51 17.83 -1.64
CA ASN A 46 2.34 16.51 -2.23
C ASN A 46 1.29 15.70 -1.47
N LEU A 47 0.23 15.30 -2.16
CA LEU A 47 -0.81 14.43 -1.62
C LEU A 47 -0.61 12.99 -2.11
N LYS A 48 -0.53 12.03 -1.20
CA LYS A 48 -0.50 10.60 -1.50
C LYS A 48 -1.82 9.96 -1.08
N LEU A 49 -2.37 9.19 -2.01
CA LEU A 49 -3.54 8.34 -1.80
C LEU A 49 -3.13 6.92 -2.11
N ALA A 50 -3.43 5.98 -1.23
CA ALA A 50 -3.20 4.57 -1.46
C ALA A 50 -4.40 3.75 -1.03
N TYR A 51 -4.64 2.68 -1.77
CA TYR A 51 -5.58 1.64 -1.41
C TYR A 51 -4.85 0.31 -1.45
N ALA A 52 -4.98 -0.45 -0.36
CA ALA A 52 -4.41 -1.76 -0.20
C ALA A 52 -5.51 -2.78 0.09
N PHE A 53 -5.27 -3.99 -0.39
CA PHE A 53 -6.12 -5.13 -0.19
C PHE A 53 -5.26 -6.31 0.27
N ASP A 54 -5.56 -6.79 1.47
CA ASP A 54 -4.94 -8.00 2.02
C ASP A 54 -5.89 -9.16 1.85
N TYR A 55 -5.39 -10.24 1.26
CA TYR A 55 -6.11 -11.49 1.08
C TYR A 55 -5.36 -12.64 1.77
N ASN A 56 -6.01 -13.29 2.74
CA ASN A 56 -5.46 -14.45 3.41
C ASN A 56 -5.71 -15.73 2.59
N VAL A 57 -4.67 -16.23 1.93
CA VAL A 57 -4.69 -17.45 1.11
C VAL A 57 -4.64 -18.72 1.99
N ALA A 58 -4.03 -18.64 3.18
CA ALA A 58 -3.94 -19.77 4.12
C ALA A 58 -5.27 -20.09 4.83
N ALA A 59 -6.27 -19.21 4.77
CA ALA A 59 -7.57 -19.39 5.43
C ALA A 59 -8.55 -20.33 4.68
N PHE A 60 -8.12 -21.06 3.64
CA PHE A 60 -8.93 -22.05 2.90
C PHE A 60 -10.35 -21.55 2.54
N GLY A 61 -10.46 -20.32 2.02
CA GLY A 61 -11.75 -19.79 1.53
C GLY A 61 -12.71 -19.28 2.60
N LEU A 62 -12.29 -19.16 3.86
CA LEU A 62 -13.07 -18.44 4.87
C LEU A 62 -12.93 -16.92 4.65
N PRO A 63 -14.05 -16.16 4.53
CA PRO A 63 -14.04 -14.72 4.21
C PRO A 63 -13.53 -13.82 5.35
N LEU A 64 -13.02 -14.39 6.46
CA LEU A 64 -12.68 -13.69 7.69
C LEU A 64 -11.24 -13.14 7.75
N GLY A 65 -10.56 -13.05 6.61
CA GLY A 65 -9.15 -12.65 6.55
C GLY A 65 -8.83 -11.59 5.51
N THR A 66 -9.84 -10.95 4.91
CA THR A 66 -9.64 -9.87 3.94
C THR A 66 -9.66 -8.51 4.62
N SER A 67 -8.60 -7.71 4.43
CA SER A 67 -8.52 -6.34 4.91
C SER A 67 -8.55 -5.36 3.73
N HIS A 68 -9.20 -4.22 3.93
CA HIS A 68 -9.15 -3.10 3.02
C HIS A 68 -8.48 -1.94 3.76
N GLU A 69 -7.36 -1.48 3.25
CA GLU A 69 -6.58 -0.40 3.85
C GLU A 69 -6.61 0.82 2.95
N PHE A 70 -6.93 1.97 3.53
CA PHE A 70 -6.90 3.25 2.83
C PHE A 70 -5.87 4.16 3.50
N THR A 71 -4.90 4.63 2.72
CA THR A 71 -3.85 5.52 3.21
C THR A 71 -3.98 6.89 2.56
N LEU A 72 -4.06 7.91 3.39
CA LEU A 72 -4.01 9.32 3.01
C LEU A 72 -2.77 9.94 3.65
N SER A 73 -1.89 10.56 2.87
CA SER A 73 -0.75 11.29 3.40
C SER A 73 -0.59 12.61 2.69
N TYR A 74 -0.49 13.70 3.45
CA TYR A 74 -0.27 15.03 2.93
C TYR A 74 1.08 15.56 3.42
N MET A 75 1.88 16.07 2.48
CA MET A 75 3.18 16.68 2.75
C MET A 75 3.16 18.11 2.20
N PHE A 76 3.69 19.05 2.96
CA PHE A 76 3.87 20.43 2.53
C PHE A 76 5.18 20.96 3.11
N ASP A 77 5.90 21.76 2.33
CA ASP A 77 7.09 22.46 2.82
C ASP A 77 6.65 23.73 3.56
N THR A 78 7.20 23.92 4.76
CA THR A 78 6.99 25.12 5.58
C THR A 78 8.33 25.83 5.64
N LYS A 79 8.65 26.61 4.61
CA LYS A 79 9.67 27.65 4.75
C LYS A 79 9.16 28.77 5.64
#